data_AF-A0A960V9L4-F1
#
_entry.id   AF-A0A960V9L4-F1
#
_cell.length_a   1.000
_cell.length_b   1.000
_cell.length_c   1.000
_cell.angle_alpha   90.00
_cell.angle_beta   90.00
_cell.angle_gamma   90.00
#
_symmetry.space_group_name_H-M   'P 1'
#
loop_
_entity.id
_entity.type
_entity.pdbx_description
1 polymer ?
#
loop_
_entity_poly.entity_id
_entity_poly.type
_entity_poly.pdbx_seq_one_letter_code
_entity_poly.pdbx_strand_id
1 'polypeptide(L)'
;GMCDNESDPFKVAVKEVEEETGLQISENQIIHLHKGKLYNSPGLLDEAGYFFACEVEMSGEEIKQFHDKTMGEEHEHEYIQTVICPFEEALSLIKNANGLLSIMLYQDYCNKN
;
A
#
# COMPACT_ATOMS: atom_id res chain seq x y z
N GLY A 1 1.02 6.08 4.44
CA GLY A 1 1.83 7.21 4.94
C GLY A 1 2.96 6.88 5.92
N MET A 2 3.18 7.81 6.85
CA MET A 2 4.41 8.00 7.64
C MET A 2 4.29 7.40 9.05
N CYS A 3 5.42 6.95 9.63
CA CYS A 3 5.47 6.39 10.99
C CYS A 3 5.72 7.43 12.10
N ASP A 4 5.29 8.69 11.92
CA ASP A 4 5.70 9.80 12.80
C ASP A 4 5.12 9.70 14.21
N ASN A 5 3.87 9.24 14.33
CA ASN A 5 3.14 9.16 15.60
C ASN A 5 2.92 7.71 16.10
N GLU A 6 3.29 6.71 15.31
CA GLU A 6 3.22 5.28 15.65
C GLU A 6 4.47 4.57 15.11
N SER A 7 5.18 3.91 16.02
CA SER A 7 6.47 3.25 15.73
C SER A 7 6.32 1.84 15.18
N ASP A 8 5.15 1.22 15.36
CA ASP A 8 4.84 -0.10 14.81
C ASP A 8 4.37 0.04 13.35
N PRO A 9 5.19 -0.37 12.36
CA PRO A 9 4.86 -0.19 10.96
C PRO A 9 3.65 -1.02 10.51
N PHE A 10 3.29 -2.09 11.22
CA PHE A 10 2.09 -2.87 10.91
C PHE A 10 0.83 -2.07 11.23
N LYS A 11 0.80 -1.42 12.39
CA LYS A 11 -0.33 -0.58 12.80
C LYS A 11 -0.51 0.62 11.88
N VAL A 12 0.60 1.24 11.48
CA VAL A 12 0.59 2.30 10.48
C VAL A 12 0.00 1.78 9.17
N ALA A 13 0.47 0.63 8.66
CA ALA A 13 -0.06 0.07 7.42
C ALA A 13 -1.57 -0.23 7.47
N VAL A 14 -2.08 -0.80 8.58
CA VAL A 14 -3.54 -1.02 8.75
C VAL A 14 -4.30 0.30 8.72
N LYS A 15 -3.85 1.29 9.52
CA LYS A 15 -4.48 2.61 9.62
C LYS A 15 -4.54 3.32 8.26
N GLU A 16 -3.41 3.36 7.58
CA GLU A 16 -3.23 4.08 6.31
C GLU A 16 -4.04 3.45 5.17
N VAL A 17 -4.16 2.10 5.13
CA VAL A 17 -5.04 1.45 4.13
C VAL A 17 -6.49 1.86 4.36
N GLU A 18 -6.96 1.93 5.62
CA GLU A 18 -8.32 2.39 5.92
C GLU A 18 -8.50 3.88 5.60
N GLU A 19 -7.54 4.74 5.95
CA GLU A 19 -7.62 6.18 5.72
C GLU A 19 -7.56 6.55 4.22
N GLU A 20 -6.63 5.95 3.47
CA GLU A 20 -6.36 6.28 2.07
C GLU A 20 -7.31 5.57 1.09
N THR A 21 -7.96 4.45 1.48
CA THR A 21 -8.82 3.65 0.57
C THR A 21 -10.21 3.33 1.14
N GLY A 22 -10.36 3.40 2.47
CA GLY A 22 -11.54 2.93 3.19
C GLY A 22 -11.68 1.41 3.21
N LEU A 23 -10.64 0.66 2.86
CA LEU A 23 -10.60 -0.79 3.01
C LEU A 23 -10.19 -1.12 4.44
N GLN A 24 -11.04 -1.85 5.15
CA GLN A 24 -10.74 -2.30 6.50
C GLN A 24 -10.04 -3.65 6.44
N ILE A 25 -8.83 -3.71 7.01
CA ILE A 25 -8.04 -4.94 7.15
C ILE A 25 -7.60 -5.11 8.60
N SER A 26 -7.29 -6.33 9.01
CA SER A 26 -6.63 -6.61 10.28
C SER A 26 -5.18 -7.03 10.11
N GLU A 27 -4.38 -6.94 11.18
CA GLU A 27 -2.94 -7.24 11.15
C GLU A 27 -2.62 -8.65 10.60
N ASN A 28 -3.49 -9.63 10.82
CA ASN A 28 -3.34 -10.99 10.30
C ASN A 28 -3.53 -11.12 8.78
N GLN A 29 -4.06 -10.08 8.12
CA GLN A 29 -4.18 -10.00 6.67
C GLN A 29 -2.99 -9.29 6.02
N ILE A 30 -2.06 -8.76 6.84
CA ILE A 30 -0.86 -8.10 6.35
C ILE A 30 0.23 -9.14 6.08
N ILE A 31 0.77 -9.08 4.87
CA ILE A 31 1.91 -9.86 4.39
C ILE A 31 3.13 -8.95 4.38
N HIS A 32 4.20 -9.38 5.05
CA HIS A 32 5.47 -8.65 5.06
C HIS A 32 6.29 -9.03 3.83
N LEU A 33 6.50 -8.08 2.91
CA LEU A 33 7.11 -8.36 1.61
C LEU A 33 8.65 -8.41 1.65
N HIS A 34 9.27 -7.77 2.64
CA HIS A 34 10.73 -7.76 2.77
C HIS A 34 11.16 -7.74 4.23
N LYS A 35 12.22 -8.48 4.59
CA LYS A 35 12.75 -8.47 5.96
C LYS A 35 13.53 -7.16 6.23
N GLY A 36 12.83 -6.16 6.77
CA GLY A 36 13.42 -4.90 7.22
C GLY A 36 13.07 -3.73 6.30
N LYS A 37 13.75 -2.60 6.52
CA LYS A 37 13.52 -1.37 5.75
C LYS A 37 14.29 -1.39 4.44
N LEU A 38 13.72 -0.83 3.38
CA LEU A 38 14.39 -0.57 2.11
C LEU A 38 14.53 0.93 1.87
N TYR A 39 15.66 1.32 1.27
CA TYR A 39 16.01 2.70 0.99
C TYR A 39 15.97 2.92 -0.52
N ASN A 40 15.22 3.93 -0.98
CA ASN A 40 15.11 4.21 -2.42
C ASN A 40 16.27 5.03 -2.97
N SER A 41 16.88 5.87 -2.13
CA SER A 41 17.95 6.77 -2.56
C SER A 41 18.93 7.07 -1.40
N PRO A 42 19.66 6.06 -0.90
CA PRO A 42 20.51 6.20 0.30
C PRO A 42 21.66 7.20 0.15
N GLY A 43 21.97 7.65 -1.07
CA GLY A 43 22.95 8.72 -1.32
C GLY A 43 22.37 10.14 -1.22
N LEU A 44 21.04 10.28 -1.15
CA LEU A 44 20.32 11.56 -1.12
C LEU A 44 19.43 11.70 0.12
N LEU A 45 18.76 10.62 0.51
CA LEU A 45 17.77 10.57 1.57
C LEU A 45 18.13 9.46 2.57
N ASP A 46 17.87 9.70 3.84
CA ASP A 46 17.91 8.69 4.91
C ASP A 46 16.53 8.02 5.13
N GLU A 47 15.52 8.43 4.37
CA GLU A 47 14.19 7.83 4.35
C GLU A 47 14.25 6.35 3.94
N ALA A 48 13.53 5.52 4.68
CA ALA A 48 13.40 4.10 4.42
C ALA A 48 11.97 3.63 4.71
N GLY A 49 11.46 2.74 3.85
CA GLY A 49 10.11 2.20 3.96
C GLY A 49 10.09 0.73 4.40
N TYR A 50 9.03 0.35 5.10
CA TYR A 50 8.60 -1.05 5.21
C TYR A 50 7.58 -1.33 4.10
N PHE A 51 7.61 -2.55 3.56
CA PHE A 51 6.79 -2.93 2.41
C PHE A 51 5.87 -4.08 2.79
N PHE A 52 4.58 -3.87 2.56
CA PHE A 52 3.50 -4.76 2.94
C PHE A 52 2.56 -5.01 1.76
N ALA A 53 1.85 -6.12 1.80
CA ALA A 53 0.68 -6.39 0.98
C ALA A 53 -0.47 -6.89 1.86
N CYS A 54 -1.68 -6.91 1.32
CA CYS A 54 -2.79 -7.67 1.89
C CYS A 54 -3.55 -8.37 0.76
N GLU A 55 -4.14 -9.51 1.07
CA GLU A 55 -5.02 -10.26 0.16
C GLU A 55 -6.40 -10.32 0.81
N VAL A 56 -7.41 -9.84 0.09
CA VAL A 56 -8.78 -9.77 0.59
C VAL A 56 -9.70 -10.37 -0.46
N GLU A 57 -10.55 -11.30 -0.04
CA GLU A 57 -11.60 -11.86 -0.89
C GLU A 57 -12.90 -11.06 -0.69
N MET A 58 -13.45 -10.58 -1.80
CA MET A 58 -14.65 -9.73 -1.82
C MET A 58 -15.49 -10.09 -3.04
N SER A 59 -16.79 -9.84 -2.98
CA SER A 59 -17.64 -9.95 -4.15
C SER A 59 -17.27 -8.89 -5.20
N GLY A 60 -17.57 -9.17 -6.47
CA GLY A 60 -17.33 -8.19 -7.54
C GLY A 60 -18.10 -6.88 -7.39
N GLU A 61 -19.22 -6.89 -6.63
CA GLU A 61 -19.98 -5.67 -6.31
C GLU A 61 -19.26 -4.83 -5.26
N GLU A 62 -18.73 -5.45 -4.22
CA GLU A 62 -17.95 -4.78 -3.18
C GLU A 62 -16.65 -4.19 -3.75
N ILE A 63 -15.93 -4.95 -4.59
CA ILE A 63 -14.70 -4.47 -5.26
C ILE A 63 -14.97 -3.18 -6.03
N LYS A 64 -16.08 -3.10 -6.77
CA LYS A 64 -16.42 -1.91 -7.57
C LYS A 64 -16.68 -0.66 -6.74
N GLN A 65 -17.05 -0.79 -5.47
CA GLN A 65 -17.27 0.36 -4.58
C GLN A 65 -15.99 1.11 -4.25
N PHE A 66 -14.83 0.50 -4.47
CA PHE A 66 -13.51 1.10 -4.29
C PHE A 66 -12.96 1.74 -5.56
N HIS A 67 -13.67 1.71 -6.69
CA HIS A 67 -13.19 2.41 -7.87
C HIS A 67 -13.61 3.88 -7.85
N ASP A 68 -12.66 4.78 -8.13
CA ASP A 68 -12.84 6.24 -8.14
C ASP A 68 -13.34 6.81 -6.80
N LYS A 69 -13.15 6.06 -5.70
CA LYS A 69 -13.48 6.54 -4.37
C LYS A 69 -12.41 7.53 -3.93
N THR A 70 -12.84 8.72 -3.56
CA THR A 70 -12.00 9.76 -2.98
C THR A 70 -11.93 9.60 -1.47
N MET A 71 -10.71 9.58 -0.95
CA MET A 71 -10.36 9.41 0.47
C MET A 71 -9.18 10.34 0.81
N GLY A 72 -8.70 10.27 2.04
CA GLY A 72 -7.66 11.14 2.58
C GLY A 72 -8.20 12.09 3.66
N GLU A 73 -7.30 12.52 4.54
CA GLU A 73 -7.64 13.38 5.66
C GLU A 73 -7.59 14.86 5.25
N GLU A 74 -8.72 15.56 5.33
CA GLU A 74 -8.84 16.97 4.93
C GLU A 74 -7.87 17.87 5.74
N HIS A 75 -7.60 17.49 6.99
CA HIS A 75 -6.66 18.18 7.87
C HIS A 75 -5.19 17.97 7.50
N GLU A 76 -4.87 16.91 6.76
CA GLU A 76 -3.53 16.63 6.22
C GLU A 76 -3.36 17.15 4.79
N HIS A 77 -4.38 17.82 4.24
CA HIS A 77 -4.41 18.34 2.87
C HIS A 77 -4.14 17.27 1.79
N GLU A 78 -4.50 16.02 2.08
CA GLU A 78 -4.36 14.90 1.16
C GLU A 78 -5.61 14.74 0.28
N TYR A 79 -5.38 14.45 -1.00
CA TYR A 79 -6.44 14.07 -1.94
C TYR A 79 -6.03 12.77 -2.63
N ILE A 80 -6.69 11.68 -2.27
CA ILE A 80 -6.37 10.36 -2.78
C ILE A 80 -7.59 9.81 -3.53
N GLN A 81 -7.35 9.31 -4.74
CA GLN A 81 -8.36 8.63 -5.54
C GLN A 81 -7.90 7.20 -5.81
N THR A 82 -8.78 6.25 -5.49
CA THR A 82 -8.53 4.82 -5.66
C THR A 82 -8.84 4.36 -7.07
N VAL A 83 -8.03 3.42 -7.59
CA VAL A 83 -8.24 2.80 -8.91
C VAL A 83 -8.22 1.29 -8.75
N ILE A 84 -9.29 0.64 -9.19
CA ILE A 84 -9.37 -0.82 -9.30
C ILE A 84 -9.00 -1.21 -10.71
N CYS A 85 -7.93 -1.99 -10.85
CA CYS A 85 -7.48 -2.49 -12.14
C CYS A 85 -6.91 -3.91 -11.99
N PRO A 86 -6.87 -4.70 -13.08
CA PRO A 86 -6.11 -5.94 -13.13
C PRO A 86 -4.63 -5.69 -12.78
N PHE A 87 -4.00 -6.68 -12.14
CA PHE A 87 -2.62 -6.58 -11.69
C PHE A 87 -1.63 -6.22 -12.83
N GLU A 88 -1.86 -6.77 -14.02
CA GLU A 88 -1.05 -6.51 -15.21
C GLU A 88 -1.11 -5.04 -15.67
N GLU A 89 -2.25 -4.38 -15.45
CA GLU A 89 -2.47 -2.98 -15.84
C GLU A 89 -1.86 -2.00 -14.81
N ALA A 90 -1.78 -2.39 -13.54
CA ALA A 90 -1.28 -1.55 -12.45
C ALA A 90 0.13 -0.99 -12.71
N LEU A 91 1.02 -1.79 -13.31
CA LEU A 91 2.38 -1.37 -13.68
C LEU A 91 2.40 -0.17 -14.65
N SER A 92 1.38 -0.06 -15.49
CA SER A 92 1.26 1.07 -16.44
C SER A 92 0.81 2.36 -15.76
N LEU A 93 0.13 2.27 -14.62
CA LEU A 93 -0.41 3.39 -13.85
C LEU A 93 0.59 3.93 -12.83
N ILE A 94 1.42 3.08 -12.25
CA ILE A 94 2.39 3.47 -11.22
C ILE A 94 3.57 4.21 -11.87
N LYS A 95 3.87 5.41 -11.34
CA LYS A 95 4.94 6.30 -11.83
C LYS A 95 5.95 6.72 -10.76
N ASN A 96 5.95 6.06 -9.60
CA ASN A 96 6.88 6.34 -8.52
C ASN A 96 7.66 5.07 -8.11
N ALA A 97 8.85 5.26 -7.53
CA ALA A 97 9.76 4.17 -7.20
C ALA A 97 9.19 3.22 -6.13
N ASN A 98 8.55 3.77 -5.10
CA ASN A 98 7.92 2.99 -4.02
C ASN A 98 6.88 2.02 -4.54
N GLY A 99 5.94 2.50 -5.37
CA GLY A 99 4.89 1.67 -5.94
C GLY A 99 5.45 0.58 -6.86
N LEU A 100 6.46 0.92 -7.69
CA LEU A 100 7.11 -0.09 -8.54
C LEU A 100 7.80 -1.17 -7.70
N LEU A 101 8.50 -0.76 -6.64
CA LEU A 101 9.14 -1.67 -5.71
C LEU A 101 8.11 -2.55 -4.98
N SER A 102 6.99 -1.99 -4.51
CA SER A 102 5.90 -2.75 -3.88
C SER A 102 5.35 -3.84 -4.81
N ILE A 103 5.07 -3.51 -6.07
CA ILE A 103 4.58 -4.50 -7.06
C ILE A 103 5.62 -5.59 -7.30
N MET A 104 6.88 -5.23 -7.48
CA MET A 104 7.96 -6.21 -7.70
C MET A 104 8.13 -7.14 -6.50
N LEU A 105 8.09 -6.62 -5.28
CA LEU A 105 8.21 -7.41 -4.06
C LEU A 105 7.02 -8.36 -3.89
N TYR A 106 5.80 -7.91 -4.21
CA TYR A 106 4.61 -8.76 -4.18
C TYR A 106 4.68 -9.88 -5.25
N GLN A 107 5.14 -9.58 -6.46
CA GLN A 107 5.37 -10.61 -7.48
C GLN A 107 6.39 -11.66 -7.02
N ASP A 108 7.50 -11.24 -6.40
CA ASP A 108 8.49 -12.15 -5.83
C ASP A 108 7.91 -13.02 -4.71
N TYR A 109 7.04 -12.46 -3.87
CA TYR A 109 6.28 -13.21 -2.87
C TYR A 109 5.37 -14.27 -3.51
N CYS A 110 4.58 -13.91 -4.53
CA CYS A 110 3.68 -14.85 -5.22
C CYS A 110 4.43 -15.94 -5.98
N ASN A 111 5.65 -15.69 -6.46
CA ASN A 111 6.45 -16.70 -7.15
C ASN A 111 7.07 -17.74 -6.20
N LYS A 112 7.13 -17.43 -4.90
CA LYS A 112 7.74 -18.29 -3.87
C LYS A 112 6.72 -19.15 -3.11
N ASN A 113 5.43 -18.84 -3.21
CA ASN A 113 4.34 -19.51 -2.50
C ASN A 113 3.36 -20.13 -3.50
#